data_AF-A0A2D6FIW3-F1
#
_entry.id   AF-A0A2D6FIW3-F1
#
_cell.length_a   1.000
_cell.length_b   1.000
_cell.length_c   1.000
_cell.angle_alpha   90.00
_cell.angle_beta   90.00
_cell.angle_gamma   90.00
#
_symmetry.space_group_name_H-M   'P 1'
#
loop_
_entity.id
_entity.type
_entity.pdbx_description
1 polymer ?
#
loop_
_entity_poly.entity_id
_entity_poly.type
_entity_poly.pdbx_seq_one_letter_code
_entity_poly.pdbx_strand_id
1 'polypeptide(L)'
;MHPNLKKEVNKIGDLAKEKGVGFSFTQTISSDVVLLSCNKLVGMMIFKEEEENDNEIIGCFKIDMKKWRWAEAEGFAEDEDAFVGIINEILTTVSYQDFIKHLKLN
;
A
#
# COMPACT_ATOMS: atom_id res chain seq x y z
N MET A 1 12.24 1.20 -7.67
CA MET A 1 10.91 0.57 -7.80
C MET A 1 11.00 -0.59 -8.78
N HIS A 2 10.49 -1.76 -8.43
CA HIS A 2 10.42 -2.93 -9.31
C HIS A 2 9.60 -2.64 -10.59
N PRO A 3 9.98 -3.12 -11.80
CA PRO A 3 9.27 -2.81 -13.04
C PRO A 3 7.79 -3.20 -13.05
N ASN A 4 7.42 -4.35 -12.47
CA ASN A 4 6.03 -4.79 -12.48
C ASN A 4 5.18 -4.02 -11.45
N LEU A 5 5.77 -3.64 -10.31
CA LEU A 5 5.15 -2.70 -9.39
C LEU A 5 4.90 -1.35 -10.06
N LYS A 6 5.89 -0.84 -10.82
CA LYS A 6 5.76 0.42 -11.58
C LYS A 6 4.62 0.36 -12.59
N LYS A 7 4.44 -0.77 -13.30
CA LYS A 7 3.34 -0.95 -14.25
C LYS A 7 1.99 -0.83 -13.54
N GLU A 8 1.81 -1.46 -12.39
CA GLU A 8 0.54 -1.37 -11.65
C GLU A 8 0.29 0.02 -11.06
N VAL A 9 1.32 0.66 -10.50
CA VAL A 9 1.22 2.05 -10.02
C VAL A 9 0.77 2.99 -11.15
N ASN A 10 1.31 2.83 -12.36
CA ASN A 10 0.90 3.61 -13.52
C ASN A 10 -0.56 3.34 -13.91
N LYS A 11 -1.00 2.07 -13.94
CA LYS A 11 -2.41 1.72 -14.22
C LYS A 11 -3.37 2.38 -13.23
N ILE A 12 -3.03 2.39 -11.95
CA ILE A 12 -3.83 3.06 -10.91
C ILE A 12 -3.84 4.58 -11.13
N GLY A 13 -2.69 5.16 -11.49
CA GLY A 13 -2.58 6.59 -11.81
C GLY A 13 -3.43 6.99 -13.01
N ASP A 14 -3.43 6.19 -14.08
CA ASP A 14 -4.27 6.40 -15.26
C ASP A 14 -5.75 6.33 -14.89
N LEU A 15 -6.15 5.31 -14.12
CA LEU A 15 -7.53 5.16 -13.64
C LEU A 15 -7.98 6.32 -12.74
N ALA A 16 -7.10 6.81 -11.86
CA ALA A 16 -7.38 7.97 -11.03
C ALA A 16 -7.54 9.24 -11.86
N LYS A 17 -6.71 9.42 -12.88
CA LYS A 17 -6.81 10.55 -13.83
C LYS A 17 -8.13 10.51 -14.60
N GLU A 18 -8.54 9.35 -15.10
CA GLU A 18 -9.83 9.16 -15.79
C GLU A 18 -11.02 9.54 -14.89
N LYS A 19 -10.91 9.28 -13.59
CA LYS A 19 -11.95 9.59 -12.59
C LYS A 19 -11.86 10.98 -11.97
N GLY A 20 -10.88 11.79 -12.37
CA GLY A 20 -10.65 13.11 -11.77
C GLY A 20 -10.23 13.06 -10.30
N VAL A 21 -9.64 11.96 -9.85
CA VAL A 21 -9.17 11.72 -8.49
C VAL A 21 -7.70 12.14 -8.39
N GLY A 22 -7.34 12.91 -7.36
CA GLY A 22 -5.95 13.27 -7.12
C GLY A 22 -5.14 12.04 -6.72
N PHE A 23 -4.12 11.71 -7.52
CA PHE A 23 -3.25 10.57 -7.32
C PHE A 23 -1.82 11.01 -7.02
N SER A 24 -1.21 10.37 -6.03
CA SER A 24 0.22 10.48 -5.76
C SER A 24 0.73 9.16 -5.20
N PHE A 25 2.04 8.94 -5.32
CA PHE A 25 2.69 7.80 -4.72
C PHE A 25 4.06 8.19 -4.17
N THR A 26 4.57 7.41 -3.24
CA THR A 26 5.90 7.57 -2.67
C THR A 26 6.56 6.20 -2.60
N GLN A 27 7.76 6.11 -3.14
CA GLN A 27 8.57 4.90 -3.04
C GLN A 27 9.20 4.84 -1.64
N THR A 28 9.22 3.65 -1.05
CA THR A 28 9.93 3.42 0.22
C THR A 28 11.42 3.14 -0.02
N ILE A 29 12.16 2.88 1.07
CA ILE A 29 13.54 2.41 1.00
C ILE A 29 13.61 1.06 0.26
N SER A 30 12.59 0.21 0.39
CA SER A 30 12.46 -1.01 -0.42
C SER A 30 11.99 -0.68 -1.84
N SER A 31 12.65 -1.27 -2.84
CA SER A 31 12.24 -1.17 -4.25
C SER A 31 10.89 -1.81 -4.52
N ASP A 32 10.43 -2.67 -3.62
CA ASP A 32 9.30 -3.57 -3.83
C ASP A 32 8.06 -3.08 -3.08
N VAL A 33 8.18 -1.96 -2.36
CA VAL A 33 7.07 -1.36 -1.61
C VAL A 33 6.84 0.07 -2.05
N VAL A 34 5.57 0.38 -2.34
CA VAL A 34 5.10 1.71 -2.70
C VAL A 34 3.88 2.08 -1.87
N LEU A 35 3.87 3.31 -1.38
CA LEU A 35 2.71 3.93 -0.75
C LEU A 35 1.97 4.75 -1.80
N LEU A 36 0.64 4.61 -1.83
CA LEU A 36 -0.25 5.23 -2.79
C LEU A 36 -1.25 6.10 -2.04
N SER A 37 -1.57 7.26 -2.59
CA SER A 37 -2.63 8.12 -2.07
C SER A 37 -3.60 8.55 -3.17
N CYS A 38 -4.89 8.33 -2.92
CA CYS A 38 -6.01 8.80 -3.74
C CYS A 38 -6.98 9.59 -2.87
N ASN A 39 -7.14 10.90 -3.10
CA ASN A 39 -8.07 11.75 -2.34
C ASN A 39 -8.01 11.54 -0.80
N LYS A 40 -6.80 11.52 -0.23
CA LYS A 40 -6.48 11.29 1.21
C LYS A 40 -6.64 9.85 1.71
N LEU A 41 -7.06 8.91 0.85
CA LEU A 41 -7.04 7.48 1.16
C LEU A 41 -5.64 6.96 0.86
N VAL A 42 -5.07 6.19 1.80
CA VAL A 42 -3.73 5.65 1.68
C VAL A 42 -3.81 4.14 1.52
N GLY A 43 -2.98 3.62 0.64
CA GLY A 43 -2.80 2.20 0.40
C GLY A 43 -1.33 1.87 0.24
N MET A 44 -0.99 0.59 0.39
CA MET A 44 0.35 0.07 0.13
C MET A 44 0.27 -1.07 -0.86
N MET A 45 1.19 -1.09 -1.82
CA MET A 45 1.40 -2.23 -2.69
C MET A 45 2.80 -2.78 -2.47
N ILE A 46 2.89 -4.11 -2.37
CA ILE A 46 4.13 -4.85 -2.21
C ILE A 46 4.26 -5.83 -3.37
N PHE A 47 5.40 -5.80 -4.04
CA PHE A 47 5.81 -6.82 -4.99
C PHE A 47 6.55 -7.93 -4.23
N LYS A 48 6.15 -9.18 -4.42
CA LYS A 48 6.85 -10.36 -3.91
C LYS A 48 7.06 -11.36 -5.04
N GLU A 49 8.29 -11.85 -5.16
CA GLU A 49 8.61 -13.03 -5.97
C GLU A 49 8.44 -14.25 -5.07
N GLU A 50 7.61 -15.22 -5.46
CA GLU A 50 7.58 -16.53 -4.80
C GLU A 50 8.74 -17.38 -5.31
N GLU A 51 9.69 -17.69 -4.43
CA GLU A 51 10.92 -18.45 -4.73
C GLU A 51 10.64 -19.82 -5.37
N GLU A 52 9.49 -20.44 -5.11
CA GLU A 52 9.20 -21.80 -5.55
C GLU A 52 8.58 -21.90 -6.96
N ASN A 53 8.00 -20.82 -7.49
CA ASN A 53 7.20 -20.89 -8.71
C ASN A 53 7.45 -19.76 -9.74
N ASP A 54 8.41 -18.87 -9.50
CA ASP A 54 8.61 -17.63 -10.27
C ASP A 54 7.31 -16.80 -10.40
N ASN A 55 6.36 -17.03 -9.49
CA ASN A 55 5.08 -16.32 -9.50
C ASN A 55 5.27 -14.97 -8.84
N GLU A 56 5.05 -13.93 -9.63
CA GLU A 56 5.06 -12.55 -9.16
C GLU A 56 3.69 -12.21 -8.54
N ILE A 57 3.68 -11.87 -7.25
CA ILE A 57 2.46 -11.50 -6.53
C ILE A 57 2.53 -10.03 -6.12
N ILE A 58 1.43 -9.32 -6.34
CA ILE A 58 1.26 -7.96 -5.84
C ILE A 58 0.29 -7.98 -4.66
N GLY A 59 0.86 -7.88 -3.46
CA GLY A 59 0.11 -7.69 -2.22
C GLY A 59 -0.42 -6.28 -2.13
N CYS A 60 -1.71 -6.13 -1.80
CA CYS A 60 -2.36 -4.84 -1.60
C CYS A 60 -2.82 -4.71 -0.15
N PHE A 61 -2.56 -3.56 0.47
CA PHE A 61 -2.92 -3.30 1.86
C PHE A 61 -3.66 -1.97 1.98
N LYS A 62 -4.72 -1.98 2.77
CA LYS A 62 -5.34 -0.75 3.28
C LYS A 62 -4.59 -0.31 4.51
N ILE A 63 -4.35 0.99 4.64
CA ILE A 63 -3.72 1.57 5.82
C ILE A 63 -4.78 2.31 6.63
N ASP A 64 -5.01 1.89 7.87
CA ASP A 64 -5.81 2.65 8.83
C ASP A 64 -4.97 3.80 9.39
N MET A 65 -5.12 4.98 8.78
CA MET A 65 -4.38 6.18 9.19
C MET A 65 -4.72 6.65 10.61
N LYS A 66 -5.85 6.24 11.20
CA LYS A 66 -6.16 6.57 12.61
C LYS A 66 -5.32 5.71 13.53
N LYS A 67 -5.27 4.41 13.27
CA LYS A 67 -4.42 3.48 14.04
C LYS A 67 -2.93 3.74 13.83
N TRP A 68 -2.51 4.11 12.62
CA TRP A 68 -1.15 4.56 12.36
C TRP A 68 -0.75 5.74 13.27
N ARG A 69 -1.57 6.80 13.31
CA ARG A 69 -1.28 7.98 14.13
C ARG A 69 -1.31 7.70 15.62
N TRP A 70 -2.21 6.82 16.06
CA TRP A 70 -2.21 6.35 17.45
C TRP A 70 -0.90 5.61 17.76
N ALA A 71 -0.48 4.72 16.88
CA ALA A 71 0.76 3.97 17.05
C ALA A 71 1.99 4.89 17.17
N GLU A 72 2.07 5.92 16.31
CA GLU A 72 3.11 6.95 16.39
C GLU A 72 3.07 7.72 17.72
N ALA A 73 1.88 8.09 18.20
CA ALA A 73 1.73 8.86 19.44
C ALA A 73 2.13 8.09 20.70
N GLU A 74 1.96 6.76 20.69
CA GLU A 74 2.38 5.87 21.77
C GLU A 74 3.86 5.44 21.64
N GLY A 75 4.56 5.87 20.59
CA GLY A 75 5.96 5.53 20.36
C GLY A 75 6.19 4.14 19.77
N PHE A 76 5.14 3.43 19.35
CA PHE A 76 5.29 2.10 18.74
C PHE A 76 6.13 2.13 17.46
N ALA A 77 6.20 3.25 16.74
CA ALA A 77 7.01 3.36 15.53
C ALA A 77 8.53 3.31 15.81
N GLU A 78 8.95 3.52 17.06
CA GLU A 78 10.37 3.52 17.47
C GLU A 78 10.82 2.16 18.03
N ASP A 79 9.86 1.27 18.34
CA ASP A 79 10.07 -0.08 18.88
C ASP A 79 9.59 -1.12 17.87
N GLU A 80 10.54 -1.80 17.21
CA GLU A 80 10.25 -2.77 16.15
C GLU A 80 9.39 -3.93 16.64
N ASP A 81 9.66 -4.47 17.83
CA ASP A 81 8.92 -5.61 18.39
C ASP A 81 7.47 -5.20 18.70
N ALA A 82 7.31 -4.01 19.28
CA ALA A 82 5.99 -3.48 19.60
C ALA A 82 5.21 -3.10 18.33
N PHE A 83 5.88 -2.56 17.30
CA PHE A 83 5.28 -2.28 15.99
C PHE A 83 4.79 -3.54 15.29
N VAL A 84 5.60 -4.61 15.30
CA VAL A 84 5.23 -5.92 14.74
C VAL A 84 3.99 -6.47 15.43
N GLY A 85 3.84 -6.26 16.74
CA GLY A 85 2.65 -6.66 17.49
C GLY A 85 1.34 -6.03 17.02
N ILE A 86 1.39 -4.81 16.47
CA ILE A 86 0.21 -4.05 16.07
C ILE A 86 0.06 -3.90 14.54
N ILE A 87 1.01 -4.40 13.75
CA ILE A 87 1.03 -4.13 12.31
C ILE A 87 -0.21 -4.62 11.58
N ASN A 88 -0.76 -5.77 11.99
CA ASN A 88 -1.99 -6.35 11.44
C ASN A 88 -3.25 -5.56 11.81
N GLU A 89 -3.17 -4.70 12.83
CA GLU A 89 -4.24 -3.76 13.16
C GLU A 89 -4.23 -2.53 12.26
N ILE A 90 -3.05 -2.11 11.83
CA ILE A 90 -2.82 -0.92 11.00
C ILE A 90 -2.99 -1.26 9.51
N LEU A 91 -2.47 -2.41 9.10
CA LEU A 91 -2.47 -2.88 7.73
C LEU A 91 -3.46 -4.03 7.56
N THR A 92 -4.39 -3.85 6.64
CA THR A 92 -5.32 -4.92 6.26
C THR A 92 -5.00 -5.38 4.83
N THR A 93 -4.57 -6.63 4.68
CA THR A 93 -4.41 -7.26 3.37
C THR A 93 -5.75 -7.34 2.66
N VAL A 94 -5.80 -6.92 1.40
CA VAL A 94 -7.02 -6.96 0.58
C VAL A 94 -6.73 -7.41 -0.84
N SER A 95 -7.76 -7.89 -1.53
CA SER A 95 -7.67 -8.18 -2.97
C SER A 95 -7.38 -6.91 -3.78
N TYR A 96 -6.81 -7.06 -4.97
CA TYR A 96 -6.60 -5.93 -5.88
C TYR A 96 -7.91 -5.17 -6.17
N GLN A 97 -9.01 -5.90 -6.38
CA GLN A 97 -10.32 -5.28 -6.64
C GLN A 97 -10.83 -4.46 -5.43
N ASP A 98 -10.68 -4.98 -4.21
CA ASP A 98 -11.09 -4.24 -3.01
C ASP A 98 -10.14 -3.11 -2.66
N PHE A 99 -8.89 -3.19 -3.11
CA PHE A 99 -7.93 -2.10 -3.06
C PHE A 99 -8.36 -0.93 -3.98
N ILE A 100 -8.71 -1.22 -5.23
CA ILE A 100 -9.25 -0.22 -6.18
C ILE A 100 -10.53 0.43 -5.63
N LYS A 101 -11.46 -0.36 -5.07
CA LYS A 101 -12.65 0.17 -4.40
C LYS A 101 -12.30 1.06 -3.21
N HIS A 102 -11.31 0.68 -2.41
CA HIS A 102 -10.84 1.48 -1.27
C HIS A 102 -10.26 2.81 -1.69
N LEU A 103 -9.53 2.85 -2.81
CA LEU A 103 -9.05 4.10 -3.40
C LEU A 103 -10.16 4.91 -4.09
N LYS A 104 -11.41 4.41 -4.10
CA LYS A 104 -12.57 4.98 -4.80
C LYS A 104 -12.33 5.13 -6.31
N LEU A 105 -11.68 4.11 -6.87
CA LEU A 105 -11.33 4.02 -8.28
C LEU A 105 -12.16 2.99 -9.04
N ASN A 106 -13.26 2.48 -8.47
CA ASN A 106 -14.22 1.61 -9.17
C ASN A 106 -15.27 2.42 -9.93
#